data_AF-A0A150KHD0-F1
#
_entry.id   AF-A0A150KHD0-F1
#
_cell.length_a   1.000
_cell.length_b   1.000
_cell.length_c   1.000
_cell.angle_alpha   90.00
_cell.angle_beta   90.00
_cell.angle_gamma   90.00
#
_symmetry.space_group_name_H-M   'P 1'
#
loop_
_entity.id
_entity.type
_entity.pdbx_description
1 polymer ?
#
loop_
_entity_poly.entity_id
_entity_poly.type
_entity_poly.pdbx_seq_one_letter_code
_entity_poly.pdbx_strand_id
1 'polypeptide(L)' 'MGEIRVRKENRVLTIPETRLDVYLQDGYDQIDDVGNVIKRATGGRMVSLAEYNRLLDRVAELENELAAPKGTKQKKSE' A
#
# COMPACT_ATOMS: atom_id res chain seq x y z
N MET A 1 -3.87 5.78 -21.09
CA MET A 1 -2.84 6.02 -20.06
C MET A 1 -3.57 6.47 -18.82
N GLY A 2 -3.45 5.74 -17.70
CA GLY A 2 -4.05 6.14 -16.44
C GLY A 2 -3.31 7.33 -15.86
N GLU A 3 -4.06 8.35 -15.45
CA GLU A 3 -3.54 9.47 -14.68
C GLU A 3 -3.76 9.19 -13.19
N ILE A 4 -2.76 9.47 -12.38
CA ILE A 4 -2.76 9.24 -10.94
C ILE A 4 -2.34 10.52 -10.23
N ARG A 5 -2.82 10.70 -9.00
CA ARG A 5 -2.53 11.87 -8.20
C ARG A 5 -1.50 11.51 -7.13
N VAL A 6 -0.50 12.35 -7.00
CA VAL A 6 0.55 12.23 -5.98
C VAL A 6 0.67 13.52 -5.19
N ARG A 7 0.99 13.43 -3.91
CA ARG A 7 1.11 14.55 -2.98
C ARG A 7 2.43 14.48 -2.22
N LYS A 8 3.11 15.62 -2.14
CA LYS A 8 4.22 15.85 -1.20
C LYS A 8 3.99 17.19 -0.52
N GLU A 9 3.78 17.15 0.79
CA GLU A 9 3.46 18.35 1.58
C GLU A 9 2.22 19.06 1.00
N ASN A 10 2.34 20.34 0.62
CA ASN A 10 1.26 21.12 0.02
C ASN A 10 1.17 20.99 -1.52
N ARG A 11 2.03 20.17 -2.13
CA ARG A 11 2.11 20.02 -3.59
C ARG A 11 1.36 18.77 -4.03
N VAL A 12 0.35 18.94 -4.86
CA VAL A 12 -0.39 17.85 -5.52
C VAL A 12 -0.12 17.89 -7.02
N LEU A 13 0.25 16.75 -7.60
CA LEU A 13 0.55 16.59 -9.02
C LEU A 13 -0.28 15.45 -9.60
N THR A 14 -0.79 15.65 -10.81
CA THR A 14 -1.32 14.58 -11.63
C THR A 14 -0.21 14.12 -12.56
N ILE A 15 0.17 12.85 -12.46
CA ILE A 15 1.25 12.25 -13.24
C ILE A 15 0.72 11.02 -13.98
N PRO A 16 1.37 10.60 -15.09
CA PRO A 16 1.08 9.31 -15.69
C PRO A 16 1.52 8.18 -14.76
N GLU A 17 0.76 7.09 -14.75
CA GLU A 17 1.02 5.90 -13.92
C GLU A 17 2.44 5.34 -14.11
N THR A 18 2.99 5.43 -15.31
CA THR A 18 4.36 4.97 -15.64
C THR A 18 5.46 5.71 -14.87
N ARG A 19 5.17 6.86 -14.27
CA ARG A 19 6.13 7.66 -13.49
C ARG A 19 5.92 7.53 -11.99
N LEU A 20 4.90 6.80 -11.52
CA LEU A 20 4.59 6.64 -10.11
C LEU A 20 5.82 6.29 -9.27
N ASP A 21 6.58 5.27 -9.68
CA ASP A 21 7.70 4.77 -8.88
C ASP A 21 8.81 5.81 -8.68
N VAL A 22 9.06 6.65 -9.69
CA VAL A 22 10.01 7.77 -9.57
C VAL A 22 9.54 8.76 -8.52
N TYR A 23 8.26 9.14 -8.56
CA TYR A 23 7.71 10.09 -7.58
C TYR A 23 7.63 9.50 -6.17
N LEU A 24 7.37 8.19 -6.02
CA LEU A 24 7.42 7.50 -4.73
C LEU A 24 8.84 7.52 -4.14
N GLN A 25 9.87 7.35 -4.98
CA GLN A 25 11.27 7.47 -4.60
C GLN A 25 11.68 8.91 -4.25
N ASP A 26 11.07 9.92 -4.87
CA ASP A 26 11.28 11.33 -4.54
C ASP A 26 10.54 11.79 -3.27
N GLY A 27 9.74 10.92 -2.65
CA GLY A 27 9.04 11.22 -1.41
C GLY A 27 7.58 11.65 -1.58
N TYR A 28 6.97 11.45 -2.75
CA TYR A 28 5.55 11.73 -2.96
C TYR A 28 4.69 10.54 -2.55
N ASP A 29 3.61 10.80 -1.82
CA ASP A 29 2.58 9.82 -1.50
C ASP A 29 1.51 9.80 -2.62
N GLN A 30 1.10 8.62 -3.11
CA GLN A 30 -0.04 8.51 -4.02
C GLN A 30 -1.33 8.78 -3.24
N ILE A 31 -2.20 9.63 -3.78
CA ILE A 31 -3.49 9.97 -3.19
C ILE A 31 -4.67 9.59 -4.10
N ASP A 32 -5.82 9.30 -3.48
CA ASP A 32 -7.10 9.14 -4.18
C ASP A 32 -7.74 10.50 -4.50
N ASP A 33 -8.92 10.48 -5.14
CA ASP A 33 -9.68 11.69 -5.48
C ASP A 33 -10.18 12.47 -4.27
N VAL A 34 -10.28 11.80 -3.11
CA VAL A 34 -10.72 12.35 -1.82
C VAL A 34 -9.53 12.91 -1.02
N GLY A 35 -8.29 12.65 -1.45
CA GLY A 35 -7.05 13.08 -0.79
C GLY A 35 -6.49 12.09 0.24
N ASN A 36 -7.00 10.87 0.30
CA ASN A 36 -6.46 9.78 1.13
C ASN A 36 -5.23 9.17 0.49
N VAL A 37 -4.23 8.80 1.30
CA VAL A 37 -3.00 8.17 0.79
C VAL A 37 -3.25 6.69 0.47
N ILE A 38 -3.18 6.34 -0.81
CA ILE A 38 -3.27 4.96 -1.30
C ILE A 38 -1.92 4.25 -1.15
N LYS A 39 -0.84 4.89 -1.60
CA LYS A 39 0.52 4.33 -1.60
C LYS A 39 1.48 5.33 -0.98
N ARG A 40 2.18 4.87 0.06
CA ARG A 40 3.13 5.71 0.80
C ARG A 40 4.44 5.84 0.03
N ALA A 41 5.05 7.01 0.11
CA ALA A 41 6.37 7.27 -0.42
C ALA A 41 7.41 6.32 0.18
N THR A 42 8.29 5.79 -0.68
CA THR A 42 9.42 4.92 -0.31
C THR A 42 10.70 5.74 -0.10
N GLY A 43 10.78 6.92 -0.70
CA GLY A 43 11.88 7.88 -0.52
C GLY A 43 11.83 8.61 0.81
N GLY A 44 13.00 8.82 1.42
CA GLY A 44 13.17 9.66 2.62
C GLY A 44 12.60 9.08 3.92
N ARG A 45 11.93 7.92 3.88
CA ARG A 45 11.48 7.19 5.08
C ARG A 45 12.44 6.01 5.33
N MET A 46 13.26 6.11 6.37
CA MET A 46 14.07 4.99 6.84
C MET A 46 13.19 4.03 7.63
N VAL A 47 13.08 2.79 7.16
CA VAL A 47 12.49 1.68 7.92
C VAL A 47 13.63 0.92 8.58
N SER A 48 13.50 0.60 9.86
CA SER A 48 14.50 -0.26 10.50
C SER A 48 14.37 -1.70 9.98
N LEU A 49 15.49 -2.42 9.87
CA LEU A 49 15.49 -3.82 9.46
C LEU A 49 14.57 -4.68 10.35
N ALA A 50 14.49 -4.34 11.63
CA ALA A 50 13.64 -5.04 12.60
C ALA A 50 12.14 -4.87 12.31
N GLU A 51 11.69 -3.66 11.95
CA GLU A 51 10.30 -3.42 11.57
C GLU A 51 9.95 -4.08 10.24
N TYR A 52 10.89 -4.08 9.29
CA TYR A 52 10.72 -4.77 8.03
C TYR A 52 10.55 -6.29 8.22
N ASN A 53 11.41 -6.91 9.03
CA ASN A 53 11.32 -8.34 9.33
C ASN A 53 9.99 -8.68 10.04
N ARG A 54 9.53 -7.86 10.99
CA ARG A 54 8.21 -8.05 11.63
C ARG A 54 7.05 -7.98 10.64
N LEU A 55 7.13 -7.09 9.66
CA LEU A 55 6.13 -7.00 8.59
C LEU A 55 6.15 -8.26 7.71
N LEU A 56 7.34 -8.77 7.36
CA LEU A 56 7.48 -10.02 6.62
C LEU A 56 6.90 -11.21 7.38
N ASP A 57 7.20 -11.33 8.68
CA ASP A 57 6.64 -12.38 9.53
C ASP A 57 5.11 -12.31 9.56
N ARG A 58 4.55 -11.09 9.69
CA ARG A 58 3.10 -10.89 9.72
C ARG A 58 2.42 -11.19 8.39
N VAL A 59 3.08 -10.87 7.28
CA VAL A 59 2.59 -11.22 5.94
C VAL A 59 2.59 -12.73 5.77
N ALA A 60 3.67 -13.41 6.17
CA ALA A 60 3.75 -14.87 6.12
C ALA A 60 2.69 -15.54 7.00
N GLU A 61 2.40 -15.02 8.19
CA GLU A 61 1.29 -15.49 9.04
C GLU A 61 -0.06 -15.35 8.34
N LEU A 62 -0.35 -14.17 7.78
CA LEU A 62 -1.62 -13.91 7.09
C LEU A 62 -1.79 -14.75 5.82
N GLU A 63 -0.73 -14.94 5.05
CA GLU A 63 -0.73 -15.83 3.89
C GLU A 63 -0.99 -17.29 4.31
N ASN A 64 -0.40 -17.75 5.41
CA ASN A 64 -0.68 -19.06 5.97
C ASN A 64 -2.12 -19.19 6.50
N GLU A 65 -2.69 -18.15 7.10
CA GLU A 65 -4.10 -18.12 7.53
C GLU A 65 -5.10 -18.13 6.35
N LEU A 66 -4.71 -17.57 5.21
CA LEU A 66 -5.50 -17.59 3.97
C LEU A 66 -5.33 -18.90 3.20
N ALA A 67 -4.12 -19.48 3.21
CA ALA A 67 -3.82 -20.77 2.60
C ALA A 67 -4.36 -21.95 3.42
N ALA A 68 -4.48 -21.79 4.74
CA ALA A 68 -5.25 -22.70 5.56
C ALA A 68 -6.72 -22.62 5.11
N PRO A 69 -7.31 -23.71 4.58
CA PRO A 69 -8.67 -23.69 4.09
C PRO A 69 -9.58 -23.29 5.25
N LYS A 70 -10.16 -22.09 5.16
CA LYS A 70 -11.31 -21.74 5.98
C LYS A 70 -12.41 -22.70 5.58
N GLY A 71 -12.47 -23.80 6.33
CA GLY A 71 -13.53 -24.78 6.29
C GLY A 71 -14.86 -24.04 6.28
N THR A 72 -15.65 -24.39 5.27
CA THR A 72 -17.09 -24.19 5.19
C THR A 72 -17.72 -24.07 6.59
N LYS A 73 -18.08 -22.85 7.00
CA LYS A 73 -19.18 -22.66 7.95
C LYS A 73 -20.41 -22.30 7.15
N GLN A 74 -21.01 -23.34 6.59
CA GLN A 74 -22.44 -23.38 6.31
C GLN A 74 -23.18 -23.35 7.65
N LYS A 75 -24.15 -22.44 7.80
CA LYS A 75 -25.47 -22.58 8.50
C LYS A 75 -26.07 -21.17 8.64
N LYS A 76 -27.14 -20.80 7.93
CA LYS A 76 -28.60 -21.13 8.05
C LYS A 76 -29.35 -20.05 8.86
N SER A 77 -30.64 -19.87 8.52
CA SER A 77 -31.70 -18.96 9.04
C SER A 77 -31.52 -17.48 8.73
N GLU A 78 -32.51 -16.76 8.18
CA GLU A 78 -33.97 -16.89 8.26
C GLU A 78 -34.66 -16.32 7.01
#